data_AF-A0A7W0ZZ48-F1
#
_entry.id   AF-A0A7W0ZZ48-F1
#
_cell.length_a   1.000
_cell.length_b   1.000
_cell.length_c   1.000
_cell.angle_alpha   90.00
_cell.angle_beta   90.00
_cell.angle_gamma   90.00
#
_symmetry.space_group_name_H-M   'P 1'
#
loop_
_entity.id
_entity.type
_entity.pdbx_description
1 polymer ?
#
loop_
_entity_poly.entity_id
_entity_poly.type
_entity_poly.pdbx_seq_one_letter_code
_entity_poly.pdbx_strand_id
1 'polypeptide(L)'
;MKRALVIAMLAAACVDEAPVQFSYVYNSIIVTSCTTSACHSSLSRAGAVDLHDEASAYRSLTGRACDDLAAPIGGYVDDADPPNSILSGLLRRSGPTGMPPNGRLADSEIERIEAWMRSGAACD
;
A
#
# COMPACT_ATOMS: atom_id res chain seq x y z
N MET A 1 19.83 21.99 -54.16
CA MET A 1 18.77 22.07 -53.13
C MET A 1 18.23 20.68 -52.85
N LYS A 2 18.38 20.17 -51.62
CA LYS A 2 17.50 19.13 -51.03
C LYS A 2 17.86 19.01 -49.55
N ARG A 3 17.12 19.75 -48.71
CA ARG A 3 17.15 19.60 -47.26
C ARG A 3 16.36 18.34 -46.93
N ALA A 4 17.03 17.29 -46.45
CA ALA A 4 16.35 16.13 -45.89
C ALA A 4 15.94 16.48 -44.45
N LEU A 5 14.64 16.57 -44.24
CA LEU A 5 14.00 16.77 -42.94
C LEU A 5 14.04 15.43 -42.19
N VAL A 6 14.83 15.33 -41.12
CA VAL A 6 14.79 14.18 -40.21
C VAL A 6 13.68 14.42 -39.21
N ILE A 7 12.58 13.68 -39.35
CA ILE A 7 11.46 13.66 -38.40
C ILE A 7 11.90 12.77 -37.22
N ALA A 8 12.16 13.39 -36.07
CA ALA A 8 12.33 12.66 -34.81
C ALA A 8 10.96 12.18 -34.32
N MET A 9 10.70 10.88 -34.44
CA MET A 9 9.57 10.22 -33.77
C MET A 9 9.87 10.20 -32.26
N LEU A 10 9.11 10.96 -31.47
CA LEU A 10 8.99 10.71 -30.04
C LEU A 10 8.16 9.44 -29.87
N ALA A 11 8.82 8.33 -29.57
CA ALA A 11 8.14 7.16 -29.03
C ALA A 11 7.65 7.51 -27.62
N ALA A 12 6.33 7.63 -27.45
CA ALA A 12 5.70 7.62 -26.14
C ALA A 12 5.97 6.24 -25.51
N ALA A 13 6.88 6.19 -24.53
CA ALA A 13 7.04 5.01 -23.71
C ALA A 13 5.80 4.91 -22.81
N CYS A 14 4.83 4.07 -23.19
CA CYS A 14 3.89 3.50 -22.24
C CYS A 14 4.72 2.62 -21.30
N VAL A 15 5.17 3.20 -20.19
CA VAL A 15 5.65 2.40 -19.07
C VAL A 15 4.41 1.79 -18.41
N ASP A 16 4.02 0.60 -18.85
CA ASP A 16 3.16 -0.27 -18.05
C ASP A 16 3.99 -0.72 -16.83
N GLU A 17 4.07 0.15 -15.83
CA GLU A 17 4.63 -0.21 -14.52
C GLU A 17 3.76 -1.33 -13.96
N ALA A 18 4.36 -2.51 -13.72
CA ALA A 18 3.65 -3.63 -13.14
C ALA A 18 2.98 -3.18 -11.81
N PRO A 19 1.74 -3.62 -11.54
CA PRO A 19 1.04 -3.23 -10.33
C PRO A 19 1.84 -3.63 -9.09
N VAL A 20 1.80 -2.78 -8.07
CA VAL A 20 2.45 -3.08 -6.80
C VAL A 20 1.66 -4.19 -6.12
N GLN A 21 2.35 -5.29 -5.85
CA GLN A 21 1.81 -6.47 -5.20
C GLN A 21 1.69 -6.30 -3.68
N PHE A 22 0.68 -6.93 -3.06
CA PHE A 22 0.51 -6.87 -1.62
C PHE A 22 1.65 -7.58 -0.89
N SER A 23 2.10 -8.73 -1.40
CA SER A 23 3.26 -9.45 -0.86
C SER A 23 4.51 -8.57 -0.76
N TYR A 24 4.74 -7.68 -1.74
CA TYR A 24 5.83 -6.70 -1.69
C TYR A 24 5.62 -5.68 -0.57
N VAL A 25 4.43 -5.09 -0.47
CA VAL A 25 4.07 -4.12 0.58
C VAL A 25 4.23 -4.75 1.96
N TYR A 26 3.75 -5.99 2.11
CA TYR A 26 3.81 -6.73 3.36
C TYR A 26 5.26 -6.95 3.80
N ASN A 27 6.07 -7.58 2.95
CA ASN A 27 7.43 -7.97 3.29
C ASN A 27 8.39 -6.78 3.41
N SER A 28 8.20 -5.73 2.61
CA SER A 28 9.14 -4.60 2.57
C SER A 28 8.82 -3.50 3.58
N ILE A 29 7.54 -3.33 3.92
CA ILE A 29 7.08 -2.18 4.72
C ILE A 29 6.37 -2.64 6.01
N ILE A 30 5.37 -3.52 5.90
CA ILE A 30 4.53 -3.88 7.06
C ILE A 30 5.34 -4.65 8.09
N VAL A 31 6.08 -5.68 7.67
CA VAL A 31 6.86 -6.54 8.58
C VAL A 31 7.84 -5.70 9.42
N THR A 32 8.58 -4.79 8.79
CA THR A 32 9.64 -4.02 9.46
C THR A 32 9.11 -2.91 10.35
N SER A 33 8.01 -2.27 9.96
CA SER A 33 7.55 -1.03 10.59
C SER A 33 6.33 -1.20 11.50
N CYS A 34 5.56 -2.29 11.36
CA CYS A 34 4.25 -2.43 12.02
C CYS A 34 4.15 -3.67 12.93
N THR A 35 4.92 -4.74 12.66
CA THR A 35 4.71 -6.05 13.31
C THR A 35 5.50 -6.28 14.60
N THR A 36 6.06 -5.21 15.20
CA THR A 36 6.76 -5.35 16.49
C THR A 36 5.84 -5.95 17.56
N SER A 37 6.40 -6.68 18.52
CA SER A 37 5.63 -7.42 19.53
C SER A 37 4.61 -6.56 20.27
N ALA A 38 4.90 -5.28 20.50
CA ALA A 38 4.03 -4.33 21.17
C ALA A 38 2.94 -3.70 20.27
N CYS A 39 3.07 -3.74 18.95
CA CYS A 39 2.18 -3.04 18.02
C CYS A 39 1.18 -4.00 17.36
N HIS A 40 1.36 -4.36 16.09
CA HIS A 40 0.40 -5.16 15.33
C HIS A 40 0.86 -6.61 15.10
N SER A 41 1.41 -7.22 16.14
CA SER A 41 1.84 -8.63 16.12
C SER A 41 0.68 -9.58 16.48
N SER A 42 0.94 -10.88 16.37
CA SER A 42 -0.01 -11.93 16.77
C SER A 42 -0.36 -11.88 18.26
N LEU A 43 0.53 -11.28 19.07
CA LEU A 43 0.41 -11.12 20.51
C LEU A 43 -0.38 -9.88 20.90
N SER A 44 0.02 -8.69 20.40
CA SER A 44 -0.55 -7.41 20.86
C SER A 44 -1.83 -7.05 20.11
N ARG A 45 -1.86 -7.25 18.78
CA ARG A 45 -2.99 -6.88 17.91
C ARG A 45 -3.54 -5.48 18.24
N ALA A 46 -2.64 -4.51 18.42
CA ALA A 46 -3.01 -3.17 18.89
C ALA A 46 -4.13 -2.58 18.02
N GLY A 47 -5.18 -2.06 18.67
CA GLY A 47 -6.36 -1.54 17.97
C GLY A 47 -7.18 -2.62 17.24
N ALA A 48 -7.09 -3.89 17.66
CA ALA A 48 -7.68 -5.05 16.98
C ALA A 48 -7.16 -5.30 15.55
N VAL A 49 -5.99 -4.73 15.22
CA VAL A 49 -5.33 -4.90 13.92
C VAL A 49 -4.23 -5.96 14.05
N ASP A 50 -4.34 -7.03 13.27
CA ASP A 50 -3.41 -8.15 13.25
C ASP A 50 -2.64 -8.19 11.92
N LEU A 51 -1.34 -7.89 11.96
CA LEU A 51 -0.46 -7.83 10.79
C LEU A 51 0.64 -8.91 10.84
N HIS A 52 0.49 -9.93 11.70
CA HIS A 52 1.57 -10.88 11.97
C HIS A 52 1.93 -11.83 10.81
N ASP A 53 0.97 -12.06 9.92
CA ASP A 53 1.13 -12.83 8.69
C ASP A 53 0.42 -12.09 7.54
N GLU A 54 0.74 -12.44 6.30
CA GLU A 54 0.25 -11.75 5.11
C GLU A 54 -1.28 -11.83 4.97
N ALA A 55 -1.90 -12.99 5.20
CA ALA A 55 -3.34 -13.17 5.09
C ALA A 55 -4.10 -12.40 6.19
N SER A 56 -3.58 -12.40 7.41
CA SER A 56 -4.13 -11.62 8.52
C SER A 56 -3.94 -10.12 8.29
N ALA A 57 -2.80 -9.70 7.74
CA ALA A 57 -2.56 -8.31 7.39
C ALA A 57 -3.52 -7.82 6.31
N TYR A 58 -3.67 -8.58 5.21
CA TYR A 58 -4.59 -8.25 4.13
C TYR A 58 -6.02 -8.10 4.67
N ARG A 59 -6.49 -9.07 5.45
CA ARG A 59 -7.81 -9.05 6.06
C ARG A 59 -8.01 -7.88 7.02
N SER A 60 -7.03 -7.61 7.88
CA SER A 60 -7.10 -6.49 8.84
C SER A 60 -7.17 -5.14 8.13
N LEU A 61 -6.43 -4.95 7.03
CA LEU A 61 -6.38 -3.68 6.32
C LEU A 61 -7.58 -3.47 5.39
N THR A 62 -7.96 -4.50 4.63
CA THR A 62 -8.98 -4.41 3.57
C THR A 62 -10.38 -4.83 4.01
N GLY A 63 -10.51 -5.47 5.18
CA GLY A 63 -11.77 -6.01 5.67
C GLY A 63 -12.23 -7.30 4.95
N ARG A 64 -11.45 -7.86 4.02
CA ARG A 64 -11.80 -9.07 3.27
C ARG A 64 -10.66 -10.08 3.19
N ALA A 65 -10.99 -11.33 2.91
CA ALA A 65 -10.00 -12.40 2.75
C ALA A 65 -9.58 -12.56 1.28
N CYS A 66 -8.37 -13.08 1.04
CA CYS A 66 -7.86 -13.31 -0.32
C CYS A 66 -8.61 -14.41 -1.09
N ASP A 67 -9.34 -15.27 -0.40
CA ASP A 67 -10.20 -16.31 -0.97
C ASP A 67 -11.66 -15.85 -1.16
N ASP A 68 -12.01 -14.63 -0.74
CA ASP A 68 -13.33 -14.01 -0.94
C ASP A 68 -13.20 -12.61 -1.57
N LEU A 69 -12.85 -12.60 -2.85
CA LEU A 69 -12.69 -11.36 -3.61
C LEU A 69 -14.02 -10.73 -4.05
N ALA A 70 -15.16 -11.35 -3.74
CA ALA A 70 -16.49 -10.83 -4.05
C ALA A 70 -16.91 -9.73 -3.05
N ALA A 71 -16.40 -9.80 -1.82
CA ALA A 71 -16.57 -8.73 -0.84
C ALA A 71 -15.84 -7.45 -1.30
N PRO A 72 -16.45 -6.26 -1.16
CA PRO A 72 -15.77 -5.01 -1.51
C PRO A 72 -14.57 -4.76 -0.59
N ILE A 73 -13.56 -4.06 -1.10
CA ILE A 73 -12.48 -3.50 -0.28
C ILE A 73 -13.08 -2.46 0.67
N GLY A 74 -12.58 -2.43 1.91
CA GLY A 74 -12.95 -1.44 2.91
C GLY A 74 -12.01 -1.47 4.12
N GLY A 75 -12.54 -1.14 5.31
CA GLY A 75 -11.74 -1.07 6.52
C GLY A 75 -10.81 0.15 6.52
N TYR A 76 -9.50 -0.08 6.44
CA TYR A 76 -8.51 0.99 6.40
C TYR A 76 -8.14 1.43 4.99
N VAL A 77 -8.48 0.62 3.99
CA VAL A 77 -8.12 0.83 2.58
C VAL A 77 -9.29 1.46 1.82
N ASP A 78 -8.96 2.41 0.96
CA ASP A 78 -9.82 2.95 -0.09
C ASP A 78 -9.05 2.80 -1.41
N ASP A 79 -9.50 1.89 -2.27
CA ASP A 79 -8.88 1.62 -3.57
C ASP A 79 -9.33 2.60 -4.66
N ALA A 80 -10.41 3.35 -4.42
CA ALA A 80 -10.89 4.41 -5.30
C ALA A 80 -10.20 5.77 -5.02
N ASP A 81 -9.89 6.05 -3.76
CA ASP A 81 -9.19 7.27 -3.33
C ASP A 81 -8.09 6.99 -2.27
N PRO A 82 -6.96 6.37 -2.68
CA PRO A 82 -5.89 5.95 -1.75
C PRO A 82 -5.35 7.03 -0.81
N PRO A 83 -5.12 8.29 -1.25
CA PRO A 83 -4.63 9.35 -0.35
C PRO A 83 -5.60 9.71 0.77
N ASN A 84 -6.91 9.50 0.56
CA ASN A 84 -7.95 9.77 1.54
C ASN A 84 -8.40 8.53 2.35
N SER A 85 -7.79 7.36 2.10
CA SER A 85 -7.99 6.17 2.93
C SER A 85 -7.60 6.42 4.40
N ILE A 86 -8.22 5.68 5.33
CA ILE A 86 -7.88 5.77 6.75
C ILE A 86 -6.41 5.40 6.97
N LEU A 87 -5.90 4.39 6.25
CA LEU A 87 -4.50 3.97 6.33
C LEU A 87 -3.56 5.12 5.96
N SER A 88 -3.75 5.76 4.80
CA SER A 88 -2.93 6.90 4.38
C SER A 88 -3.00 8.06 5.36
N GLY A 89 -4.19 8.34 5.91
CA GLY A 89 -4.38 9.36 6.94
C GLY A 89 -3.62 9.08 8.24
N LEU A 90 -3.49 7.80 8.65
CA LEU A 90 -2.68 7.39 9.79
C LEU A 90 -1.18 7.48 9.50
N LEU A 91 -0.76 7.02 8.31
CA LEU A 91 0.65 6.97 7.90
C LEU A 91 1.25 8.37 7.64
N ARG A 92 0.43 9.30 7.14
CA ARG A 92 0.89 10.67 6.83
C ARG A 92 0.86 11.59 8.05
N ARG A 93 0.15 11.22 9.12
CA ARG A 93 -0.01 12.04 10.32
C ARG A 93 1.25 12.03 11.18
N SER A 94 1.62 13.20 11.68
CA SER A 94 2.69 13.36 12.66
C SER A 94 2.16 13.33 14.09
N GLY A 95 3.00 12.90 15.03
CA GLY A 95 2.71 12.93 16.47
C GLY A 95 2.08 11.64 17.02
N PRO A 96 1.51 11.69 18.23
CA PRO A 96 1.17 10.49 19.01
C PRO A 96 0.03 9.64 18.44
N THR A 97 -0.70 10.16 17.46
CA THR A 97 -1.80 9.46 16.78
C THR A 97 -1.45 9.05 15.35
N GLY A 98 -0.22 9.37 14.89
CA GLY A 98 0.32 8.87 13.63
C GLY A 98 0.82 7.44 13.77
N MET A 99 0.84 6.71 12.65
CA MET A 99 1.41 5.37 12.57
C MET A 99 2.61 5.33 11.62
N PRO A 100 3.64 4.53 11.93
CA PRO A 100 3.83 3.80 13.18
C PRO A 100 4.34 4.74 14.31
N PRO A 101 4.14 4.38 15.59
CA PRO A 101 4.43 5.27 16.73
C PRO A 101 5.93 5.52 16.95
N ASN A 102 6.80 4.69 16.38
CA ASN A 102 8.26 4.77 16.48
C ASN A 102 8.89 5.69 15.42
N GLY A 103 8.11 6.23 14.49
CA GLY A 103 8.61 7.15 13.47
C GLY A 103 7.82 7.02 12.18
N ARG A 104 7.55 8.14 11.53
CA ARG A 104 6.81 8.16 10.27
C ARG A 104 7.58 7.42 9.17
N LEU A 105 6.85 6.68 8.33
CA LEU A 105 7.41 6.09 7.10
C LEU A 105 7.94 7.16 6.15
N ALA A 106 8.85 6.77 5.26
CA ALA A 106 9.26 7.62 4.16
C ALA A 106 8.08 7.86 3.20
N ASP A 107 8.03 9.03 2.56
CA ASP A 107 6.95 9.35 1.61
C ASP A 107 6.87 8.33 0.48
N SER A 108 8.01 7.83 0.00
CA SER A 108 8.07 6.79 -1.03
C SER A 108 7.48 5.45 -0.59
N GLU A 109 7.56 5.09 0.69
CA GLU A 109 6.93 3.88 1.22
C GLU A 109 5.41 4.04 1.30
N ILE A 110 4.94 5.22 1.75
CA ILE A 110 3.51 5.55 1.76
C ILE A 110 2.95 5.56 0.33
N GLU A 111 3.66 6.17 -0.61
CA GLU A 111 3.28 6.18 -2.03
C GLU A 111 3.24 4.77 -2.63
N ARG A 112 4.12 3.85 -2.18
CA ARG A 112 4.09 2.44 -2.61
C ARG A 112 2.85 1.71 -2.09
N ILE A 113 2.42 1.98 -0.86
CA ILE A 113 1.16 1.48 -0.30
C ILE A 113 -0.03 2.04 -1.09
N GLU A 114 -0.05 3.34 -1.35
CA GLU A 114 -1.10 3.99 -2.13
C GLU A 114 -1.15 3.50 -3.57
N ALA A 115 0.00 3.16 -4.17
CA ALA A 115 0.07 2.56 -5.50
C ALA A 115 -0.52 1.15 -5.53
N TRP A 116 -0.30 0.33 -4.50
CA TRP A 116 -0.98 -0.96 -4.36
C TRP A 116 -2.50 -0.78 -4.24
N MET A 117 -2.97 0.16 -3.41
CA MET A 117 -4.40 0.47 -3.31
C MET A 117 -5.00 0.89 -4.67
N ARG A 118 -4.32 1.80 -5.38
CA ARG A 118 -4.73 2.27 -6.72
C ARG A 118 -4.77 1.16 -7.77
N SER A 119 -4.01 0.08 -7.53
CA SER A 119 -4.01 -1.13 -8.36
C SER A 119 -5.16 -2.10 -8.01
N GLY A 120 -6.17 -1.62 -7.26
CA GLY A 120 -7.32 -2.40 -6.82
C GLY A 120 -7.10 -3.17 -5.52
N ALA A 121 -6.07 -2.81 -4.74
CA ALA A 121 -5.69 -3.48 -3.49
C ALA A 121 -5.68 -5.02 -3.62
N ALA A 122 -5.16 -5.52 -4.74
CA ALA A 122 -5.20 -6.94 -5.07
C ALA A 122 -4.44 -7.77 -4.02
N CYS A 123 -4.97 -8.95 -3.71
CA CYS A 123 -4.21 -10.00 -3.05
C CYS A 123 -3.57 -10.85 -4.15
N ASP A 124 -2.25 -11.00 -4.11
CA ASP A 124 -1.43 -11.72 -5.10
C ASP A 124 -0.97 -13.10 -4.61
#